data_AF-A0A538JP12-F1
#
_entry.id   AF-A0A538JP12-F1
#
_cell.length_a   1.000
_cell.length_b   1.000
_cell.length_c   1.000
_cell.angle_alpha   90.00
_cell.angle_beta   90.00
_cell.angle_gamma   90.00
#
_symmetry.space_group_name_H-M   'P 1'
#
loop_
_entity.id
_entity.type
_entity.pdbx_description
1 polymer ?
#
loop_
_entity_poly.entity_id
_entity_poly.type
_entity_poly.pdbx_seq_one_letter_code
_entity_poly.pdbx_strand_id
1 'polypeptide(L)'
;MVLKKLLQRLTTPISELDDRRLREFCSGRADVTPINELRPRQEAAAVGEITSLRIVPREGSPWLEATISDGTGSLVVMWTGRRHIAGVAPGKRMIVSGRGSPYGKQGRLRLLNPRYELL
;
A
#
# COMPACT_ATOMS: atom_id res chain seq x y z
N MET A 1 -7.48 -31.77 -12.59
CA MET A 1 -6.64 -32.28 -11.48
C MET A 1 -7.00 -31.56 -10.18
N VAL A 2 -7.89 -32.15 -9.37
CA VAL A 2 -8.30 -31.59 -8.07
C VAL A 2 -7.22 -31.86 -7.00
N LEU A 3 -6.55 -33.01 -7.10
CA LEU A 3 -5.51 -33.45 -6.15
C LEU A 3 -4.25 -32.54 -6.15
N LYS A 4 -3.78 -32.10 -7.33
CA LYS A 4 -2.65 -31.15 -7.42
C LYS A 4 -2.96 -29.78 -6.81
N LYS A 5 -4.18 -29.26 -6.99
CA LYS A 5 -4.62 -27.99 -6.38
C LYS A 5 -4.69 -28.09 -4.86
N LEU A 6 -5.12 -29.24 -4.32
CA LEU A 6 -5.14 -29.48 -2.87
C LEU A 6 -3.73 -29.55 -2.27
N LEU A 7 -2.81 -30.27 -2.92
CA LEU A 7 -1.41 -30.38 -2.48
C LEU A 7 -0.67 -29.04 -2.57
N GLN A 8 -0.91 -28.23 -3.61
CA GLN A 8 -0.34 -26.88 -3.71
C GLN A 8 -0.83 -25.95 -2.58
N ARG A 9 -2.09 -26.08 -2.14
CA ARG A 9 -2.61 -25.29 -1.01
C ARG A 9 -1.95 -25.61 0.33
N LEU A 10 -1.39 -26.81 0.49
CA LEU A 10 -0.69 -27.22 1.72
C LEU A 10 0.75 -26.69 1.78
N THR A 11 1.37 -26.34 0.65
CA THR A 11 2.76 -25.87 0.56
C THR A 11 2.91 -24.40 0.21
N THR A 12 1.81 -23.71 -0.12
CA THR A 12 1.83 -22.27 -0.39
C THR A 12 2.03 -21.51 0.94
N PRO A 13 3.04 -20.61 1.04
CA PRO A 13 3.18 -19.75 2.21
C PRO A 13 1.89 -18.95 2.46
N ILE A 14 1.48 -18.80 3.72
CA ILE A 14 0.26 -18.05 4.09
C ILE A 14 0.28 -16.64 3.49
N SER A 15 1.45 -15.99 3.45
CA SER A 15 1.64 -14.67 2.83
C SER A 15 1.23 -14.60 1.36
N GLU A 16 1.49 -15.64 0.56
CA GLU A 16 1.07 -15.66 -0.85
C GLU A 16 -0.46 -15.76 -1.00
N LEU A 17 -1.13 -16.43 -0.06
CA LEU A 17 -2.59 -16.52 -0.04
C LEU A 17 -3.21 -15.17 0.35
N ASP A 18 -2.62 -14.48 1.32
CA ASP A 18 -3.07 -13.17 1.75
C ASP A 18 -2.83 -12.11 0.66
N ASP A 19 -1.67 -12.13 0.01
CA ASP A 19 -1.38 -11.27 -1.13
C ASP A 19 -2.37 -11.50 -2.28
N ARG A 20 -2.77 -12.75 -2.53
CA ARG A 20 -3.75 -13.07 -3.57
C ARG A 20 -5.13 -12.50 -3.22
N ARG A 21 -5.59 -12.71 -1.99
CA ARG A 21 -6.88 -12.16 -1.51
C ARG A 21 -6.89 -10.64 -1.57
N LEU A 22 -5.78 -10.01 -1.19
CA LEU A 22 -5.62 -8.57 -1.24
C LEU A 22 -5.65 -8.05 -2.68
N ARG A 23 -4.94 -8.72 -3.60
CA ARG A 23 -4.99 -8.40 -5.04
C ARG A 23 -6.41 -8.49 -5.59
N GLU A 24 -7.13 -9.58 -5.28
CA GLU A 24 -8.52 -9.77 -5.70
C GLU A 24 -9.42 -8.63 -5.20
N PHE A 25 -9.31 -8.27 -3.91
CA PHE A 25 -10.03 -7.12 -3.35
C PHE A 25 -9.71 -5.80 -4.05
N CYS A 26 -8.43 -5.56 -4.36
CA CYS A 26 -7.97 -4.31 -4.96
C CYS A 26 -8.38 -4.19 -6.44
N SER A 27 -8.32 -5.29 -7.20
CA SER A 27 -8.67 -5.33 -8.62
C SER A 27 -10.14 -5.01 -8.93
N GLY A 28 -11.03 -5.15 -7.94
CA GLY A 28 -12.45 -4.84 -8.09
C GLY A 28 -12.81 -3.35 -8.00
N ARG A 29 -11.82 -2.47 -7.82
CA ARG A 29 -12.04 -1.03 -7.65
C ARG A 29 -11.82 -0.28 -8.97
N ALA A 30 -12.74 0.61 -9.32
CA ALA A 30 -12.58 1.53 -10.42
C ALA A 30 -11.53 2.61 -10.09
N ASP A 31 -10.95 3.21 -11.14
CA ASP A 31 -10.07 4.39 -11.06
C ASP A 31 -8.81 4.23 -10.17
N VAL A 32 -8.35 3.00 -9.97
CA VAL A 32 -7.10 2.69 -9.29
C VAL A 32 -6.19 1.87 -10.19
N THR A 33 -4.89 1.98 -9.98
CA THR A 33 -3.85 1.26 -10.72
C THR A 33 -3.10 0.35 -9.75
N PRO A 34 -2.77 -0.90 -10.14
CA PRO A 34 -1.90 -1.76 -9.36
C PRO A 34 -0.60 -1.07 -8.98
N ILE A 35 -0.14 -1.26 -7.75
CA ILE A 35 1.01 -0.53 -7.20
C ILE A 35 2.29 -0.78 -8.02
N ASN A 36 2.47 -1.99 -8.53
CA ASN A 36 3.61 -2.34 -9.39
C ASN A 36 3.59 -1.65 -10.77
N GLU A 37 2.44 -1.13 -11.20
CA GLU A 37 2.26 -0.43 -12.47
C GLU A 37 2.40 1.10 -12.33
N LEU A 38 2.38 1.62 -11.10
CA LEU A 38 2.59 3.04 -10.86
C LEU A 38 3.98 3.50 -11.32
N ARG A 39 4.08 4.79 -11.65
CA ARG A 39 5.30 5.41 -12.17
C ARG A 39 5.66 6.70 -11.42
N PRO A 40 6.97 6.98 -11.23
CA PRO A 40 7.43 8.27 -10.70
C PRO A 40 6.97 9.45 -11.54
N ARG A 41 6.67 10.57 -10.87
CA ARG A 41 6.29 11.87 -11.45
C ARG A 41 4.98 11.86 -12.25
N GLN A 42 4.15 10.84 -12.06
CA GLN A 42 2.81 10.74 -12.63
C GLN A 42 1.75 10.81 -11.53
N GLU A 43 0.52 11.15 -11.90
CA GLU A 43 -0.64 10.95 -11.02
C GLU A 43 -0.79 9.45 -10.76
N ALA A 44 -1.00 9.11 -9.50
CA ALA A 44 -1.18 7.75 -9.02
C ALA A 44 -2.45 7.69 -8.19
N ALA A 45 -3.25 6.65 -8.41
CA ALA A 45 -4.36 6.27 -7.56
C ALA A 45 -4.21 4.77 -7.26
N ALA A 46 -4.25 4.40 -5.99
CA ALA A 46 -4.09 3.01 -5.56
C ALA A 46 -5.01 2.71 -4.40
N VAL A 47 -5.45 1.46 -4.34
CA VAL A 47 -6.14 0.91 -3.17
C VAL A 47 -5.22 -0.15 -2.56
N GLY A 48 -5.23 -0.24 -1.23
CA GLY A 48 -4.47 -1.29 -0.57
C GLY A 48 -4.68 -1.30 0.94
N GLU A 49 -3.98 -2.22 1.59
CA GLU A 49 -3.95 -2.40 3.03
C GLU A 49 -2.69 -1.76 3.62
N ILE A 50 -2.85 -1.05 4.73
CA ILE A 50 -1.74 -0.50 5.50
C ILE A 50 -1.02 -1.66 6.18
N THR A 51 0.20 -1.96 5.76
CA THR A 51 1.01 -3.04 6.32
C THR A 51 1.90 -2.57 7.46
N SER A 52 2.26 -1.29 7.48
CA SER A 52 3.04 -0.69 8.57
C SER A 52 2.77 0.80 8.71
N LEU A 53 2.94 1.29 9.93
CA LEU A 53 2.81 2.70 10.28
C LEU A 53 3.98 3.09 11.18
N ARG A 54 4.65 4.21 10.89
CA ARG A 54 5.73 4.75 11.72
C ARG A 54 5.76 6.27 11.72
N ILE A 55 6.24 6.82 12.82
CA ILE A 55 6.55 8.25 12.92
C ILE A 55 8.02 8.43 12.51
N VAL A 56 8.26 9.27 11.52
CA VAL A 56 9.58 9.64 11.05
C VAL A 56 9.93 11.03 11.58
N PRO A 57 10.91 11.16 12.50
CA PRO A 57 11.39 12.46 12.93
C PRO A 57 12.07 13.18 11.77
N ARG A 58 11.71 14.44 11.53
CA ARG A 58 12.39 15.38 10.62
C ARG A 58 12.65 16.67 11.39
N GLU A 59 13.74 17.36 11.06
CA GLU A 59 14.08 18.68 11.58
C GLU A 59 12.83 19.60 11.55
N GLY A 60 12.34 19.99 12.72
CA GLY A 60 11.20 20.90 12.89
C GLY A 60 9.79 20.29 12.87
N SER A 61 9.58 19.03 12.43
CA SER A 61 8.22 18.44 12.45
C SER A 61 8.20 16.90 12.30
N PRO A 62 7.38 16.16 13.07
CA PRO A 62 7.16 14.73 12.86
C PRO A 62 6.35 14.48 11.58
N TRP A 63 6.68 13.40 10.87
CA TRP A 63 5.93 12.93 9.71
C TRP A 63 5.35 11.54 10.01
N LEU A 64 4.14 11.27 9.54
CA LEU A 64 3.53 9.96 9.62
C LEU A 64 3.77 9.23 8.31
N GLU A 65 4.46 8.08 8.35
CA GLU A 65 4.73 7.21 7.22
C GLU A 65 3.88 5.95 7.33
N ALA A 66 3.10 5.64 6.30
CA ALA A 66 2.41 4.38 6.12
C ALA A 66 2.99 3.64 4.91
N THR A 67 3.14 2.32 5.02
CA THR A 67 3.33 1.46 3.85
C THR A 67 2.01 0.81 3.50
N ILE A 68 1.61 0.89 2.24
CA ILE A 68 0.41 0.29 1.68
C ILE A 68 0.83 -0.82 0.73
N SER A 69 0.17 -1.98 0.81
CA SER A 69 0.30 -3.09 -0.15
C SER A 69 -1.05 -3.35 -0.82
N ASP A 70 -1.02 -3.72 -2.09
CA ASP A 70 -2.17 -4.27 -2.84
C ASP A 70 -1.93 -5.75 -3.20
N GLY A 71 -0.85 -6.33 -2.66
CA GLY A 71 -0.33 -7.66 -2.98
C GLY A 71 0.46 -7.74 -4.29
N THR A 72 0.45 -6.72 -5.14
CA THR A 72 1.33 -6.62 -6.34
C THR A 72 2.63 -5.88 -6.04
N GLY A 73 2.60 -4.94 -5.09
CA GLY A 73 3.75 -4.13 -4.71
C GLY A 73 3.52 -3.38 -3.40
N SER A 74 4.42 -2.44 -3.11
CA SER A 74 4.28 -1.55 -1.95
C SER A 74 4.44 -0.08 -2.32
N LEU A 75 3.56 0.75 -1.77
CA LEU A 75 3.52 2.20 -1.93
C LEU A 75 3.73 2.84 -0.56
N VAL A 76 4.59 3.85 -0.49
CA VAL A 76 4.76 4.62 0.74
C VAL A 76 3.87 5.86 0.70
N VAL A 77 3.16 6.13 1.79
CA VAL A 77 2.38 7.36 1.95
C VAL A 77 2.92 8.11 3.15
N MET A 78 3.16 9.42 2.98
CA MET A 78 3.67 10.26 4.04
C MET A 78 2.81 11.49 4.26
N TRP A 79 2.42 11.73 5.51
CA TRP A 79 1.75 12.96 5.95
C TRP A 79 2.70 13.80 6.80
N THR A 80 3.04 14.98 6.31
CA THR A 80 3.91 15.93 7.01
C THR A 80 3.16 16.61 8.15
N GLY A 81 3.81 16.89 9.29
CA GLY A 81 3.15 17.61 10.40
C GLY A 81 2.20 16.75 11.22
N ARG A 82 2.12 15.44 10.93
CA ARG A 82 1.20 14.52 11.59
C ARG A 82 1.98 13.45 12.33
N ARG A 83 1.55 13.17 13.57
CA ARG A 83 1.97 11.99 14.34
C ARG A 83 0.97 10.84 14.24
N HIS A 84 -0.29 11.17 13.95
CA HIS A 84 -1.42 10.26 13.93
C HIS A 84 -2.53 10.82 13.02
N ILE A 85 -3.27 9.91 12.41
CA ILE A 85 -4.53 10.18 11.69
C ILE A 85 -5.50 9.09 12.13
N ALA A 86 -6.68 9.48 12.63
CA ALA A 86 -7.67 8.52 13.11
C ALA A 86 -8.08 7.55 11.99
N GLY A 87 -8.13 6.25 12.32
CA GLY A 87 -8.46 5.19 11.37
C GLY A 87 -7.34 4.76 10.43
N VAL A 88 -6.23 5.52 10.35
CA VAL A 88 -5.02 5.09 9.63
C VAL A 88 -4.19 4.20 10.55
N ALA A 89 -4.38 2.88 10.44
CA ALA A 89 -3.72 1.89 11.27
C ALA A 89 -3.39 0.62 10.46
N PRO A 90 -2.39 -0.18 10.88
CA PRO A 90 -2.11 -1.47 10.24
C PRO A 90 -3.35 -2.36 10.12
N GLY A 91 -3.48 -3.07 8.99
CA GLY A 91 -4.64 -3.91 8.66
C GLY A 91 -5.86 -3.13 8.16
N LYS A 92 -5.86 -1.79 8.20
CA LYS A 92 -6.92 -0.97 7.58
C LYS A 92 -6.64 -0.79 6.10
N ARG A 93 -7.71 -0.64 5.33
CA ARG A 93 -7.63 -0.43 3.89
C ARG A 93 -7.97 1.00 3.53
N MET A 94 -7.37 1.50 2.47
CA MET A 94 -7.62 2.84 1.99
C MET A 94 -7.39 2.96 0.50
N ILE A 95 -8.04 3.95 -0.09
CA ILE A 95 -7.70 4.49 -1.40
C ILE A 95 -6.81 5.70 -1.17
N VAL A 96 -5.73 5.82 -1.93
CA VAL A 96 -4.84 6.99 -1.91
C VAL A 96 -4.61 7.50 -3.32
N SER A 97 -4.58 8.82 -3.48
CA SER A 97 -4.25 9.44 -4.76
C SER A 97 -3.41 10.70 -4.63
N GLY A 98 -2.54 10.89 -5.62
CA GLY A 98 -1.64 12.03 -5.73
C GLY A 98 -0.44 11.72 -6.61
N ARG A 99 0.57 12.61 -6.59
CA ARG A 99 1.73 12.47 -7.47
C ARG A 99 2.83 11.60 -6.88
N GLY A 100 3.25 10.59 -7.64
CA GLY A 100 4.32 9.67 -7.27
C GLY A 100 5.71 10.31 -7.25
N SER A 101 6.52 10.00 -6.24
CA SER A 101 7.95 10.35 -6.17
C SER A 101 8.79 9.14 -5.75
N PRO A 102 10.03 8.97 -6.22
CA PRO A 102 10.91 7.91 -5.72
C PRO A 102 11.21 8.07 -4.23
N TYR A 103 11.33 6.95 -3.51
CA TYR A 103 11.61 6.94 -2.08
C TYR A 103 12.48 5.75 -1.65
N GLY A 104 13.45 6.06 -0.79
CA GLY A 104 14.42 5.08 -0.30
C GLY A 104 15.41 4.61 -1.36
N LYS A 105 16.34 3.74 -0.96
CA LYS A 105 17.38 3.21 -1.85
C LYS A 105 16.82 2.19 -2.85
N GLN A 106 15.73 1.52 -2.49
CA GLN A 106 15.06 0.51 -3.33
C GLN A 106 14.11 1.13 -4.37
N GLY A 107 14.01 2.46 -4.45
CA GLY A 107 13.21 3.13 -5.48
C GLY A 107 11.70 2.91 -5.37
N ARG A 108 11.18 2.55 -4.18
CA ARG A 108 9.74 2.45 -3.94
C ARG A 108 9.07 3.78 -4.27
N LEU A 109 7.85 3.73 -4.79
CA LEU A 109 7.08 4.95 -5.02
C LEU A 109 6.55 5.48 -3.69
N ARG A 110 6.43 6.80 -3.59
CA ARG A 110 5.81 7.49 -2.47
C ARG A 110 4.87 8.59 -2.90
N LEU A 111 3.76 8.73 -2.18
CA LEU A 111 2.90 9.91 -2.20
C LEU A 111 3.12 10.78 -0.95
N LEU A 112 3.27 12.09 -1.15
CA LEU A 112 3.35 13.09 -0.08
C LEU A 112 2.00 13.79 0.07
N ASN A 113 1.48 13.83 1.29
CA ASN A 113 0.19 14.41 1.65
C ASN A 113 -0.93 14.07 0.63
N PRO A 114 -1.11 12.78 0.26
CA PRO A 114 -2.10 12.42 -0.74
C PRO A 114 -3.51 12.68 -0.24
N ARG A 115 -4.45 12.72 -1.19
CA ARG A 115 -5.86 12.49 -0.88
C ARG A 115 -6.00 11.03 -0.47
N TYR A 116 -6.83 10.76 0.53
CA TYR A 116 -7.09 9.41 1.00
C TYR A 116 -8.54 9.24 1.43
N GLU A 117 -9.02 7.99 1.32
CA GLU A 117 -10.32 7.54 1.78
C GLU A 117 -10.13 6.23 2.54
N LEU A 118 -10.69 6.13 3.75
CA LEU A 118 -10.68 4.90 4.54
C LEU A 118 -11.83 3.99 4.11
N LEU A 119 -11.59 2.68 4.03
CA LEU A 119 -12.55 1.66 3.62
C LEU A 119 -13.01 0.76 4.76
#